data_AF-A0A6G2DG66-F1
#
_entry.id   AF-A0A6G2DG66-F1
#
_cell.length_a   1.000
_cell.length_b   1.000
_cell.length_c   1.000
_cell.angle_alpha   90.00
_cell.angle_beta   90.00
_cell.angle_gamma   90.00
#
_symmetry.space_group_name_H-M   'P 1'
#
loop_
_entity.id
_entity.type
_entity.pdbx_description
1 polymer ?
#
loop_
_entity_poly.entity_id
_entity_poly.type
_entity_poly.pdbx_seq_one_letter_code
_entity_poly.pdbx_strand_id
1 'polypeptide(L)' 'EGVVRNVVDFGAFVDIGIHEDGLIHISHMSRKFIKHPSQVVSVGDLVTVWVKKIDTEREKVNLSLLAPNETD' A
#
# COMPACT_ATOMS: atom_id res chain seq x y z
N GLU A 1 -10.01 4.51 -0.40
CA GLU A 1 -9.72 4.07 0.98
C GLU A 1 -9.68 2.55 1.00
N GLY A 2 -8.92 1.94 1.90
CA GLY A 2 -8.82 0.48 1.99
C GLY A 2 -8.40 0.02 3.38
N VAL A 3 -8.61 -1.26 3.67
CA VAL A 3 -8.30 -1.87 4.96
C VAL A 3 -7.06 -2.74 4.83
N VAL A 4 -6.10 -2.55 5.73
CA VAL A 4 -4.88 -3.36 5.75
C VAL A 4 -5.24 -4.80 6.14
N ARG A 5 -5.03 -5.75 5.22
CA ARG A 5 -5.30 -7.17 5.46
C ARG A 5 -4.09 -7.88 6.05
N ASN A 6 -2.90 -7.49 5.59
CA ASN A 6 -1.66 -8.12 6.00
C ASN A 6 -0.48 -7.16 5.90
N VAL A 7 0.51 -7.33 6.77
CA VAL A 7 1.76 -6.54 6.77
C VAL A 7 2.93 -7.51 6.71
N VAL A 8 3.87 -7.26 5.80
CA VAL A 8 5.06 -8.10 5.56
C VAL A 8 6.31 -7.22 5.58
N ASP A 9 7.51 -7.78 5.73
CA ASP A 9 8.72 -6.97 5.93
C ASP A 9 8.99 -5.92 4.83
N PHE A 10 8.58 -6.20 3.59
CA PHE A 10 8.79 -5.32 2.45
C PHE A 10 7.57 -4.45 2.08
N GLY A 11 6.45 -4.55 2.80
CA GLY A 11 5.22 -3.84 2.43
C GLY A 11 3.97 -4.21 3.21
N ALA A 12 2.80 -3.84 2.69
CA ALA A 12 1.51 -4.22 3.24
C ALA A 12 0.50 -4.46 2.12
N PHE A 13 -0.40 -5.40 2.37
CA PHE A 13 -1.53 -5.72 1.53
C PHE A 13 -2.77 -5.00 2.05
N VAL A 14 -3.42 -4.27 1.16
CA VAL A 14 -4.59 -3.45 1.48
C VAL A 14 -5.73 -3.87 0.57
N ASP A 15 -6.84 -4.24 1.19
CA ASP A 15 -8.10 -4.50 0.51
C ASP A 15 -8.78 -3.16 0.21
N ILE A 16 -8.95 -2.88 -1.08
CA ILE A 16 -9.61 -1.69 -1.61
C ILE A 16 -10.97 -2.03 -2.25
N GLY A 17 -11.50 -3.23 -2.00
CA GLY A 17 -12.79 -3.70 -2.54
C GLY A 17 -12.71 -4.23 -3.97
N ILE A 18 -11.54 -4.68 -4.41
CA ILE A 18 -11.34 -5.37 -5.70
C ILE A 18 -11.12 -6.87 -5.46
N HIS A 19 -11.00 -7.66 -6.54
CA HIS A 19 -10.81 -9.11 -6.43
C HIS A 19 -9.48 -9.53 -5.79
N GLU A 20 -8.40 -8.76 -5.99
CA GLU A 20 -7.07 -9.01 -5.40
C GLU A 20 -6.65 -7.90 -4.41
N ASP A 21 -5.82 -8.25 -3.43
CA ASP A 21 -5.26 -7.26 -2.51
C ASP A 21 -4.25 -6.35 -3.23
N GLY A 22 -4.33 -5.05 -2.98
CA GLY A 22 -3.35 -4.09 -3.47
C GLY A 22 -2.08 -4.13 -2.61
N LEU A 23 -0.91 -4.12 -3.25
CA LEU A 23 0.37 -4.12 -2.56
C LEU A 23 0.93 -2.71 -2.43
N ILE A 24 1.26 -2.32 -1.20
CA ILE A 24 2.05 -1.11 -0.91
C ILE A 24 3.46 -1.53 -0.58
N HIS A 25 4.42 -1.06 -1.37
CA HIS A 25 5.84 -1.26 -1.07
C HIS A 25 6.29 -0.34 0.06
N ILE A 26 7.20 -0.80 0.94
CA ILE A 26 7.71 -0.01 2.08
C ILE A 26 8.25 1.38 1.67
N SER A 27 8.85 1.49 0.48
CA SER A 27 9.36 2.77 -0.05
C SER A 27 8.25 3.77 -0.42
N HIS A 28 7.01 3.31 -0.59
CA HIS A 28 5.85 4.14 -0.90
C HIS A 28 4.91 4.31 0.31
N MET A 29 5.31 3.82 1.48
CA MET A 29 4.57 4.00 2.72
C MET A 29 4.93 5.29 3.44
N SER A 30 6.20 5.71 3.34
CA SER A 30 6.71 6.89 4.01
C SER A 30 7.88 7.47 3.25
N ARG A 31 8.04 8.79 3.31
CA ARG A 31 9.25 9.49 2.84
C ARG A 31 10.43 9.30 3.79
N LYS A 32 10.16 8.96 5.05
CA LYS A 32 11.19 8.70 6.05
C LYS A 32 11.61 7.24 5.98
N PHE A 33 12.88 6.98 6.26
CA PHE A 33 13.36 5.61 6.41
C PHE A 33 12.62 4.93 7.56
N ILE A 34 11.87 3.89 7.22
CA ILE A 34 11.15 3.02 8.14
C ILE A 34 11.76 1.62 8.08
N LYS A 35 12.02 1.03 9.25
CA LYS A 35 12.61 -0.32 9.33
C LYS A 35 11.59 -1.42 9.07
N HIS A 36 10.37 -1.22 9.56
CA HIS A 36 9.28 -2.16 9.38
C HIS A 36 7.99 -1.41 9.04
N PRO A 37 7.20 -1.89 8.08
CA PRO A 37 5.95 -1.25 7.68
C PRO A 37 4.88 -1.29 8.79
N SER A 38 5.00 -2.21 9.75
CA SER A 38 4.17 -2.26 10.97
C SER A 38 4.28 -1.01 11.85
N GLN A 39 5.27 -0.15 11.63
CA GLN A 39 5.39 1.15 12.33
C GLN A 39 4.48 2.23 11.74
N VAL A 40 4.00 2.04 10.50
CA VAL A 40 3.17 3.00 9.78
C VAL A 40 1.73 2.53 9.71
N VAL A 41 1.53 1.22 9.55
CA VAL A 41 0.21 0.62 9.39
C VAL A 41 0.08 -0.68 10.18
N SER A 42 -1.10 -0.96 10.71
CA SER A 42 -1.44 -2.22 11.37
C SER A 42 -2.53 -2.97 10.61
N VAL A 43 -2.58 -4.30 10.78
CA VAL A 43 -3.67 -5.10 10.21
C VAL A 43 -5.00 -4.67 10.80
N GLY A 44 -5.98 -4.40 9.94
CA GLY A 44 -7.29 -3.85 10.31
C GLY A 44 -7.38 -2.32 10.21
N ASP A 45 -6.27 -1.61 10.02
CA ASP A 45 -6.30 -0.15 9.88
C ASP A 45 -6.96 0.26 8.56
N LEU A 46 -7.78 1.30 8.64
CA LEU A 46 -8.40 1.94 7.49
C LEU A 46 -7.51 3.08 7.00
N VAL A 47 -6.93 2.92 5.81
CA VAL A 47 -5.93 3.82 5.24
C VAL A 47 -6.39 4.37 3.90
N THR A 48 -6.00 5.61 3.61
CA THR A 48 -6.18 6.18 2.27
C THR A 48 -4.97 5.82 1.42
N VAL A 49 -5.22 5.22 0.27
CA VAL A 49 -4.21 4.71 -0.66
C VAL A 49 -4.47 5.25 -2.05
N TRP A 50 -3.39 5.43 -2.81
CA TRP A 50 -3.40 5.91 -4.17
C TRP A 50 -2.89 4.84 -5.12
N VAL A 51 -3.55 4.69 -6.26
CA VAL A 51 -3.15 3.72 -7.28
C VAL A 51 -1.97 4.27 -8.06
N LYS A 52 -0.81 3.60 -7.97
CA LYS A 52 0.40 3.98 -8.70
C LYS A 52 0.50 3.29 -10.05
N LYS A 53 0.18 1.99 -10.09
CA LYS A 53 0.23 1.19 -11.32
C LYS A 53 -0.73 0.02 -11.21
N ILE A 54 -1.45 -0.25 -12.30
CA ILE A 54 -2.32 -1.42 -12.44
C ILE A 54 -1.63 -2.37 -13.43
N ASP A 55 -1.49 -3.63 -13.04
CA ASP A 55 -1.03 -4.72 -13.89
C ASP A 55 -2.22 -5.62 -14.19
N THR A 56 -2.85 -5.40 -15.35
CA THR A 56 -4.05 -6.14 -15.78
C THR A 56 -3.74 -7.57 -16.20
N GLU A 57 -2.49 -7.91 -16.52
CA GLU A 57 -2.11 -9.27 -16.90
C GLU A 57 -2.00 -10.18 -15.69
N ARG A 58 -1.60 -9.60 -14.54
CA ARG A 58 -1.41 -10.31 -13.27
C ARG A 58 -2.49 -10.02 -12.24
N GLU A 59 -3.48 -9.21 -12.60
CA GLU A 59 -4.56 -8.68 -11.74
C GLU A 59 -4.08 -7.88 -10.51
N LYS A 60 -2.80 -7.48 -10.51
CA LYS A 60 -2.15 -6.82 -9.38
C LYS A 60 -2.24 -5.31 -9.45
N VAL A 61 -2.53 -4.71 -8.31
CA VAL A 61 -2.55 -3.24 -8.15
C VAL A 61 -1.44 -2.80 -7.21
N ASN A 62 -0.54 -1.94 -7.70
CA ASN A 62 0.47 -1.29 -6.89
C ASN A 62 -0.10 0.00 -6.30
N LEU A 63 -0.09 0.06 -4.98
CA LEU A 63 -0.64 1.15 -4.18
C LEU A 63 0.47 1.95 -3.48
N SER A 64 0.14 3.16 -3.09
CA SER A 64 1.00 4.09 -2.36
C SER A 64 0.22 4.76 -1.23
N LEU A 65 0.83 4.94 -0.06
CA LEU A 65 0.26 5.79 1.00
C LEU A 65 0.56 7.27 0.73
N LEU A 66 1.58 7.55 -0.08
CA LEU A 66 1.93 8.91 -0.51
C LEU A 66 1.03 9.34 -1.66
N ALA A 67 0.62 10.61 -1.62
CA ALA A 67 -0.24 11.20 -2.64
C ALA A 67 0.53 11.35 -3.98
N PRO A 68 -0.15 11.20 -5.13
CA PRO A 68 0.50 11.23 -6.44
C PRO A 68 1.15 12.59 -6.77
N ASN A 69 0.64 13.68 -6.20
CA ASN A 69 1.16 15.04 -6.30
C ASN A 69 2.37 15.32 -5.38
N GLU A 70 2.86 14.30 -4.68
CA GLU A 70 4.00 14.41 -3.75
C GLU A 70 5.26 13.68 -4.24
N THR A 71 5.27 13.24 -5.51
CA THR A 71 6.42 12.61 -6.17
C THR A 71 6.89 13.54 -7.28
N ASP A 72 7.71 14.53 -6.92
CA ASP A 72 8.54 15.31 -7.86
C ASP A 72 9.95 14.71 -7.85
#